data_AF-A0A956I204-F1
#
_entry.id   AF-A0A956I204-F1
#
_cell.length_a   1.000
_cell.length_b   1.000
_cell.length_c   1.000
_cell.angle_alpha   90.00
_cell.angle_beta   90.00
_cell.angle_gamma   90.00
#
_symmetry.space_group_name_H-M   'P 1'
#
loop_
_entity.id
_entity.type
_entity.pdbx_description
1 polymer ?
#
loop_
_entity_poly.entity_id
_entity_poly.type
_entity_poly.pdbx_seq_one_letter_code
_entity_poly.pdbx_strand_id
1 'polypeptide(L)'
;MVDDGRGKRSRVTLKFAAQPLVLPGEADDHDDDESAELRLPTREELERAARPSSIPPPEENTGGRDGWERQRRSVTPPPQSYVTPVAVPAAPALGGALDLVDHSSRPPPAAATPHTEMADRFALGDFTAALRLAELVLGTEPENEQALETAEVSRQKLAQLYGSRLGSLDRVPHRAVADAEVRWLGLDHRDGFVLAQVDGVHSVEEIIDVSGMSRLEVLKTLVELLEVGAIRL
;
A
#
# COMPACT_ATOMS: atom_id res chain seq x y z
N MET A 1 53.86 -15.44 11.14
CA MET A 1 54.28 -15.51 9.73
C MET A 1 52.97 -15.48 8.95
N VAL A 2 52.44 -14.31 8.60
CA VAL A 2 52.89 -13.43 7.49
C VAL A 2 52.92 -14.26 6.20
N ASP A 3 52.27 -13.94 5.09
CA ASP A 3 51.28 -12.97 4.64
C ASP A 3 50.97 -13.38 3.18
N ASP A 4 49.86 -12.88 2.66
CA ASP A 4 49.62 -12.58 1.25
C ASP A 4 49.35 -13.70 0.21
N GLY A 5 48.16 -13.56 -0.37
CA GLY A 5 48.17 -13.06 -1.74
C GLY A 5 47.85 -14.07 -2.82
N ARG A 6 46.61 -14.02 -3.32
CA ARG A 6 46.32 -13.43 -4.65
C ARG A 6 44.97 -13.96 -5.15
N GLY A 7 43.93 -13.18 -4.87
CA GLY A 7 42.61 -13.36 -5.45
C GLY A 7 42.65 -13.22 -6.98
N LYS A 8 42.22 -14.28 -7.68
CA LYS A 8 41.94 -14.24 -9.12
C LYS A 8 40.62 -13.51 -9.33
N ARG A 9 40.68 -12.19 -9.54
CA ARG A 9 39.55 -11.42 -10.09
C ARG A 9 39.53 -11.60 -11.60
N SER A 10 38.70 -12.51 -12.08
CA SER A 10 38.41 -12.66 -13.51
C SER A 10 37.65 -11.43 -14.00
N ARG A 11 38.32 -10.60 -14.81
CA ARG A 11 37.70 -9.50 -15.56
C ARG A 11 36.84 -10.12 -16.68
N VAL A 12 35.52 -10.06 -16.52
CA VAL A 12 34.59 -10.36 -17.62
C VAL A 12 34.53 -9.12 -18.51
N THR A 13 35.20 -9.16 -19.65
CA THR A 13 35.09 -8.16 -20.71
C THR A 13 33.85 -8.46 -21.53
N LEU A 14 32.73 -7.79 -21.24
CA LEU A 14 31.57 -7.79 -22.12
C LEU A 14 31.90 -6.91 -23.33
N LYS A 15 32.18 -7.56 -24.47
CA LYS A 15 32.30 -6.91 -25.78
C LYS A 15 30.90 -6.49 -26.21
N PHE A 16 30.57 -5.21 -26.05
CA PHE A 16 29.44 -4.61 -26.75
C PHE A 16 29.79 -4.52 -28.24
N ALA A 17 29.33 -5.49 -29.02
CA ALA A 17 29.28 -5.37 -30.47
C ALA A 17 28.06 -4.51 -30.82
N ALA A 18 28.25 -3.19 -30.79
CA ALA A 18 27.32 -2.27 -31.41
C ALA A 18 27.33 -2.53 -32.92
N GLN A 19 26.19 -2.92 -33.48
CA GLN A 19 25.97 -2.83 -34.92
C GLN A 19 25.45 -1.41 -35.18
N PRO A 20 26.18 -0.53 -35.89
CA PRO A 20 25.57 0.60 -36.57
C PRO A 20 25.11 0.10 -37.93
N LEU A 21 23.88 0.38 -38.39
CA LEU A 21 23.41 0.34 -39.79
C LEU A 21 21.85 0.30 -39.78
N VAL A 22 21.04 1.02 -40.55
CA VAL A 22 21.15 1.92 -41.71
C VAL A 22 19.92 2.86 -41.67
N LEU A 23 20.11 4.15 -41.97
CA LEU A 23 19.02 5.06 -42.36
C LEU A 23 18.58 4.73 -43.79
N PRO A 24 17.29 4.51 -44.10
CA PRO A 24 16.83 4.48 -45.48
C PRO A 24 16.72 5.92 -45.98
N GLY A 25 17.67 6.31 -46.83
CA GLY A 25 17.53 7.45 -47.73
C GLY A 25 16.64 7.09 -48.92
N GLU A 26 15.82 8.07 -49.29
CA GLU A 26 15.55 8.53 -50.66
C GLU A 26 15.43 7.47 -51.77
N ALA A 27 14.19 7.23 -52.21
CA ALA A 27 13.65 7.84 -53.43
C ALA A 27 12.42 7.04 -53.85
N ASP A 28 11.27 7.70 -53.96
CA ASP A 28 10.43 7.55 -55.15
C ASP A 28 9.50 8.77 -55.24
N ASP A 29 9.71 9.52 -56.30
CA ASP A 29 8.81 10.53 -56.84
C ASP A 29 7.40 9.94 -57.00
N HIS A 30 6.44 10.54 -56.29
CA HIS A 30 5.07 10.60 -56.78
C HIS A 30 4.53 12.01 -56.54
N ASP A 31 4.49 12.75 -57.64
CA ASP A 31 3.54 13.84 -57.86
C ASP A 31 2.14 13.34 -57.52
N ASP A 32 1.59 13.76 -56.38
CA ASP A 32 0.15 13.90 -56.22
C ASP A 32 -0.15 15.19 -55.46
N ASP A 33 -0.76 16.06 -56.24
CA ASP A 33 -1.25 17.39 -55.98
C ASP A 33 -2.42 17.31 -55.00
N GLU A 34 -2.21 17.63 -53.72
CA GLU A 34 -3.28 18.19 -52.87
C GLU A 34 -2.68 19.23 -51.94
N SER A 35 -2.78 20.48 -52.40
CA SER A 35 -2.76 21.65 -51.55
C SER A 35 -3.85 21.54 -50.48
N ALA A 36 -3.53 20.94 -49.34
CA ALA A 36 -4.31 21.10 -48.12
C ALA A 36 -4.10 22.52 -47.58
N GLU A 37 -4.78 23.48 -48.21
CA GLU A 37 -4.97 24.82 -47.68
C GLU A 37 -5.44 24.69 -46.21
N LEU A 38 -4.61 25.19 -45.29
CA LEU A 38 -4.99 25.48 -43.91
C LEU A 38 -6.12 26.51 -43.91
N ARG A 39 -7.35 26.05 -44.11
CA ARG A 39 -8.56 26.83 -43.89
C ARG A 39 -8.73 27.00 -42.38
N LEU A 40 -8.29 28.15 -41.88
CA LEU A 40 -8.64 28.59 -40.54
C LEU A 40 -10.18 28.73 -40.46
N PRO A 41 -10.84 28.10 -39.48
CA PRO A 41 -12.29 28.21 -39.33
C PRO A 41 -12.66 29.68 -39.11
N THR A 42 -13.74 30.10 -39.76
CA THR A 42 -14.17 31.50 -39.67
C THR A 42 -14.75 31.77 -38.28
N ARG A 43 -14.70 33.04 -37.84
CA ARG A 43 -15.18 33.49 -36.52
C ARG A 43 -16.65 33.11 -36.26
N GLU A 44 -17.46 32.92 -37.31
CA GLU A 44 -18.85 32.47 -37.23
C GLU A 44 -19.00 30.96 -36.93
N GLU A 45 -18.01 30.12 -37.25
CA GLU A 45 -18.01 28.69 -36.91
C GLU A 45 -17.65 28.47 -35.43
N LEU A 46 -16.76 29.30 -34.88
CA LEU A 46 -16.43 29.32 -33.44
C LEU A 46 -17.62 29.78 -32.58
N GLU A 47 -18.42 30.74 -33.06
CA GLU A 47 -19.64 31.17 -32.36
C GLU A 47 -20.79 30.16 -32.42
N ARG A 48 -20.81 29.28 -33.44
CA ARG A 48 -21.81 28.20 -33.53
C ARG A 48 -21.53 27.07 -32.53
N ALA A 49 -20.26 26.82 -32.20
CA ALA A 49 -19.84 25.88 -31.15
C ALA A 49 -20.00 26.45 -29.72
N ALA A 50 -20.15 27.77 -29.57
CA ALA A 50 -20.36 28.47 -28.31
C ALA A 50 -21.85 28.69 -27.97
N ARG A 51 -22.76 27.87 -28.52
CA ARG A 51 -24.17 27.85 -28.08
C ARG A 51 -24.28 26.98 -26.82
N PRO A 52 -24.76 27.52 -25.68
CA PRO A 52 -25.00 26.71 -24.50
C PRO A 52 -26.12 25.71 -24.83
N SER A 53 -25.77 24.42 -24.82
CA SER A 53 -26.74 23.33 -24.78
C SER A 53 -27.56 23.51 -23.50
N SER A 54 -28.85 23.80 -23.66
CA SER A 54 -29.82 23.82 -22.56
C SER A 54 -29.87 22.46 -21.87
N ILE A 55 -29.12 22.34 -20.78
CA ILE A 55 -29.39 21.38 -19.73
C ILE A 55 -30.41 22.07 -18.81
N PRO A 56 -31.62 21.52 -18.60
CA PRO A 56 -32.56 22.11 -17.65
C PRO A 56 -31.94 22.06 -16.24
N PRO A 57 -32.20 23.07 -15.38
CA PRO A 57 -31.64 23.11 -14.04
C PRO A 57 -32.18 21.94 -13.19
N PRO A 58 -31.37 21.34 -12.30
CA PRO A 58 -31.90 20.46 -11.28
C PRO A 58 -32.77 21.28 -10.33
N GLU A 59 -34.02 20.88 -10.17
CA GLU A 59 -34.93 21.44 -9.18
C GLU A 59 -34.31 21.30 -7.78
N GLU A 60 -34.26 22.42 -7.05
CA GLU A 60 -34.00 22.46 -5.62
C GLU A 60 -35.08 21.66 -4.88
N ASN A 61 -34.78 20.40 -4.56
CA ASN A 61 -35.50 19.68 -3.53
C ASN A 61 -35.00 20.15 -2.16
N THR A 62 -35.52 21.29 -1.71
CA THR A 62 -35.47 21.70 -0.30
C THR A 62 -36.34 20.75 0.51
N GLY A 63 -35.71 19.78 1.16
CA GLY A 63 -36.40 18.87 2.05
C GLY A 63 -35.47 17.77 2.54
N GLY A 64 -34.86 17.98 3.70
CA GLY A 64 -33.90 17.07 4.28
C GLY A 64 -34.41 15.63 4.38
N ARG A 65 -33.52 14.68 4.14
CA ARG A 65 -33.16 13.58 5.05
C ARG A 65 -32.25 12.58 4.34
N ASP A 66 -31.02 12.50 4.83
CA ASP A 66 -30.32 11.26 5.18
C ASP A 66 -30.54 10.07 4.21
N GLY A 67 -29.87 10.13 3.06
CA GLY A 67 -29.87 9.06 2.05
C GLY A 67 -28.94 7.88 2.33
N TRP A 68 -28.33 7.78 3.52
CA TRP A 68 -27.42 6.68 3.89
C TRP A 68 -28.15 5.47 4.51
N GLU A 69 -29.48 5.53 4.65
CA GLU A 69 -30.29 4.51 5.32
C GLU A 69 -31.12 3.65 4.35
N ARG A 70 -30.53 3.31 3.19
CA ARG A 70 -31.12 2.36 2.23
C ARG A 70 -30.23 1.18 1.84
N GLN A 71 -29.14 0.95 2.57
CA GLN A 71 -28.30 -0.26 2.43
C GLN A 71 -28.34 -1.18 3.67
N ARG A 72 -29.22 -0.92 4.65
CA ARG A 72 -29.41 -1.77 5.84
C ARG A 72 -30.80 -2.38 5.89
N ARG A 73 -31.27 -3.04 4.82
CA ARG A 73 -32.46 -3.91 4.86
C ARG A 73 -32.53 -4.77 3.61
N SER A 74 -31.71 -5.83 3.59
CA SER A 74 -32.05 -7.16 3.04
C SER A 74 -30.86 -8.10 3.20
N VAL A 75 -30.44 -8.32 4.46
CA VAL A 75 -29.85 -9.61 4.79
C VAL A 75 -31.02 -10.48 5.20
N THR A 76 -31.49 -11.31 4.27
CA THR A 76 -32.34 -12.44 4.61
C THR A 76 -31.58 -13.27 5.64
N PRO A 77 -32.12 -13.56 6.83
CA PRO A 77 -31.46 -14.49 7.74
C PRO A 77 -31.31 -15.84 7.02
N PRO A 78 -30.16 -16.53 7.15
CA PRO A 78 -30.08 -17.92 6.70
C PRO A 78 -31.18 -18.72 7.40
N PRO A 79 -31.80 -19.73 6.74
CA PRO A 79 -32.77 -20.56 7.41
C PRO A 79 -32.11 -21.19 8.64
N GLN A 80 -32.60 -20.83 9.82
CA GLN A 80 -32.25 -21.53 11.04
C GLN A 80 -32.80 -22.95 10.89
N SER A 81 -31.90 -23.90 10.61
CA SER A 81 -32.22 -25.31 10.77
C SER A 81 -32.48 -25.54 12.24
N TYR A 82 -33.75 -25.52 12.64
CA TYR A 82 -34.19 -25.97 13.94
C TYR A 82 -33.95 -27.48 14.00
N VAL A 83 -32.78 -27.87 14.51
CA VAL A 83 -32.56 -29.23 14.97
C VAL A 83 -33.41 -29.37 16.22
N THR A 84 -34.50 -30.12 16.13
CA THR A 84 -35.28 -30.54 17.28
C THR A 84 -34.36 -31.30 18.23
N PRO A 85 -34.21 -30.89 19.50
CA PRO A 85 -33.47 -31.70 20.45
C PRO A 85 -34.30 -32.95 20.75
N VAL A 86 -33.82 -34.11 20.28
CA VAL A 86 -34.26 -35.41 20.79
C VAL A 86 -33.90 -35.45 22.26
N ALA A 87 -34.92 -35.65 23.11
CA ALA A 87 -34.74 -35.84 24.54
C ALA A 87 -33.85 -37.07 24.80
N VAL A 88 -32.63 -36.82 25.26
CA VAL A 88 -31.73 -37.87 25.73
C VAL A 88 -32.17 -38.27 27.15
N PRO A 89 -32.45 -39.54 27.44
CA PRO A 89 -32.76 -39.97 28.81
C PRO A 89 -31.54 -39.79 29.71
N ALA A 90 -31.76 -39.20 30.88
CA ALA A 90 -30.76 -38.97 31.90
C ALA A 90 -30.15 -40.30 32.39
N ALA A 91 -28.83 -40.43 32.27
CA ALA A 91 -28.02 -41.46 32.92
C ALA A 91 -26.92 -40.78 33.77
N PRO A 92 -26.47 -41.41 34.86
CA PRO A 92 -25.98 -40.72 36.05
C PRO A 92 -24.53 -40.26 35.95
N ALA A 93 -24.23 -39.27 36.79
CA ALA A 93 -22.95 -38.61 36.95
C ALA A 93 -21.77 -39.58 37.12
N LEU A 94 -20.86 -39.55 36.15
CA LEU A 94 -19.48 -40.00 36.30
C LEU A 94 -18.59 -38.84 35.85
N GLY A 95 -17.86 -38.27 36.82
CA GLY A 95 -16.84 -37.27 36.57
C GLY A 95 -15.80 -37.79 35.59
N GLY A 96 -15.46 -36.97 34.60
CA GLY A 96 -14.54 -37.35 33.55
C GLY A 96 -14.02 -36.16 32.74
N ALA A 97 -12.73 -35.87 32.97
CA ALA A 97 -11.76 -35.42 31.97
C ALA A 97 -11.94 -34.06 31.26
N LEU A 98 -12.68 -33.10 31.83
CA LEU A 98 -12.67 -31.68 31.38
C LEU A 98 -12.27 -30.69 32.47
N ASP A 99 -11.95 -31.18 33.68
CA ASP A 99 -11.63 -30.34 34.84
C ASP A 99 -10.14 -30.00 34.99
N LEU A 100 -9.32 -30.32 33.98
CA LEU A 100 -7.86 -30.13 34.01
C LEU A 100 -7.34 -29.06 33.04
N VAL A 101 -8.23 -28.16 32.61
CA VAL A 101 -7.87 -26.98 31.81
C VAL A 101 -8.25 -25.74 32.64
N ASP A 102 -7.78 -25.68 33.89
CA ASP A 102 -7.66 -24.41 34.61
C ASP A 102 -6.46 -23.64 34.03
N HIS A 103 -6.68 -22.98 32.89
CA HIS A 103 -5.70 -22.09 32.27
C HIS A 103 -5.69 -20.69 32.91
N SER A 104 -6.38 -20.51 34.04
CA SER A 104 -6.58 -19.19 34.65
C SER A 104 -5.70 -18.93 35.87
N SER A 105 -4.82 -19.87 36.26
CA SER A 105 -3.99 -19.72 37.46
C SER A 105 -2.48 -19.75 37.17
N ARG A 106 -2.05 -19.31 35.98
CA ARG A 106 -0.67 -18.79 35.87
C ARG A 106 -0.70 -17.38 36.49
N PRO A 107 -0.02 -17.11 37.61
CA PRO A 107 0.15 -15.72 38.04
C PRO A 107 0.75 -14.98 36.84
N PRO A 108 0.17 -13.85 36.39
CA PRO A 108 0.73 -13.12 35.26
C PRO A 108 2.22 -12.91 35.59
N PRO A 109 3.15 -13.26 34.68
CA PRO A 109 4.52 -12.77 34.86
C PRO A 109 4.33 -11.28 35.05
N ALA A 110 4.77 -10.71 36.18
CA ALA A 110 4.46 -9.34 36.60
C ALA A 110 4.44 -8.46 35.34
N ALA A 111 3.23 -8.14 34.87
CA ALA A 111 3.06 -7.75 33.47
C ALA A 111 3.91 -6.52 33.28
N ALA A 112 4.99 -6.64 32.49
CA ALA A 112 5.90 -5.53 32.29
C ALA A 112 5.04 -4.34 31.87
N THR A 113 5.19 -3.22 32.55
CA THR A 113 4.39 -2.05 32.21
C THR A 113 4.70 -1.70 30.75
N PRO A 114 3.73 -1.15 30.00
CA PRO A 114 3.98 -0.75 28.61
C PRO A 114 5.23 0.11 28.45
N HIS A 115 5.54 0.95 29.45
CA HIS A 115 6.78 1.75 29.51
C HIS A 115 8.04 0.89 29.59
N THR A 116 8.08 -0.12 30.48
CA THR A 116 9.25 -1.00 30.60
C THR A 116 9.42 -1.86 29.35
N GLU A 117 8.34 -2.44 28.81
CA GLU A 117 8.43 -3.23 27.58
C GLU A 117 8.88 -2.36 26.40
N MET A 118 8.37 -1.12 26.29
CA MET A 118 8.79 -0.16 25.26
C MET A 118 10.31 0.07 25.29
N ALA A 119 10.86 0.36 26.47
CA ALA A 119 12.28 0.60 26.65
C ALA A 119 13.12 -0.65 26.30
N ASP A 120 12.65 -1.84 26.73
CA ASP A 120 13.32 -3.12 26.43
C ASP A 120 13.35 -3.39 24.92
N ARG A 121 12.23 -3.22 24.21
CA ARG A 121 12.17 -3.38 22.74
C ARG A 121 13.08 -2.40 22.02
N PHE A 122 13.10 -1.15 22.47
CA PHE A 122 13.95 -0.12 21.89
C PHE A 122 15.44 -0.45 22.07
N ALA A 123 15.84 -0.92 23.27
CA ALA A 123 17.20 -1.35 23.56
C ALA A 123 17.64 -2.57 22.72
N LEU A 124 16.70 -3.46 22.39
CA LEU A 124 16.93 -4.61 21.50
C LEU A 124 16.95 -4.25 20.01
N GLY A 125 16.66 -3.00 19.65
CA GLY A 125 16.58 -2.55 18.25
C GLY A 125 15.32 -3.00 17.51
N ASP A 126 14.32 -3.54 18.23
CA ASP A 126 13.01 -3.86 17.68
C ASP A 126 12.15 -2.59 17.60
N PHE A 127 12.49 -1.73 16.63
CA PHE A 127 11.85 -0.42 16.45
C PHE A 127 10.36 -0.52 16.08
N THR A 128 9.95 -1.62 15.45
CA THR A 128 8.53 -1.86 15.12
C THR A 128 7.72 -2.10 16.40
N ALA A 129 8.19 -2.99 17.28
CA ALA A 129 7.50 -3.21 18.55
C ALA A 129 7.61 -2.01 19.49
N ALA A 130 8.78 -1.35 19.52
CA ALA A 130 8.98 -0.15 20.34
C ALA A 130 8.04 0.98 19.93
N LEU A 131 7.89 1.26 18.62
CA LEU A 131 6.96 2.27 18.11
C LEU A 131 5.51 1.96 18.51
N ARG A 132 5.08 0.70 18.34
CA ARG A 132 3.73 0.29 18.70
C ARG A 132 3.43 0.50 20.19
N LEU A 133 4.39 0.18 21.06
CA LEU A 133 4.24 0.38 22.50
C LEU A 133 4.28 1.87 22.87
N ALA A 134 5.12 2.66 22.20
CA ALA A 134 5.15 4.10 22.38
C ALA A 134 3.81 4.76 22.00
N GLU A 135 3.23 4.39 20.86
CA GLU A 135 1.91 4.87 20.44
C GLU A 135 0.80 4.45 21.42
N LEU A 136 0.89 3.24 21.98
CA LEU A 136 -0.03 2.79 23.03
C LEU A 136 0.07 3.67 24.28
N VAL A 137 1.29 3.96 24.75
CA VAL A 137 1.53 4.84 25.91
C VAL A 137 1.01 6.24 25.62
N LEU A 138 1.29 6.81 24.44
CA LEU A 138 0.82 8.15 24.04
C LEU A 138 -0.70 8.24 23.92
N GLY A 139 -1.38 7.14 23.60
CA GLY A 139 -2.84 7.08 23.62
C GLY A 139 -3.44 7.29 25.01
N THR A 140 -2.70 6.94 26.07
CA THR A 140 -3.10 7.16 27.47
C THR A 140 -2.48 8.41 28.10
N GLU A 141 -1.23 8.72 27.74
CA GLU A 141 -0.41 9.80 28.29
C GLU A 141 0.23 10.59 27.13
N PRO A 142 -0.50 11.53 26.50
CA PRO A 142 -0.02 12.22 25.29
C PRO A 142 1.25 13.06 25.50
N GLU A 143 1.50 13.50 26.74
CA GLU A 143 2.65 14.33 27.12
C GLU A 143 3.83 13.51 27.66
N ASN A 144 3.79 12.18 27.53
CA ASN A 144 4.88 11.33 28.00
C ASN A 144 6.13 11.51 27.10
N GLU A 145 7.11 12.27 27.60
CA GLU A 145 8.33 12.62 26.87
C GLU A 145 9.11 11.39 26.37
N GLN A 146 9.21 10.34 27.20
CA GLN A 146 9.92 9.12 26.85
C GLN A 146 9.25 8.38 25.68
N ALA A 147 7.92 8.32 25.68
CA ALA A 147 7.17 7.71 24.59
C ALA A 147 7.23 8.56 23.31
N LEU A 148 7.18 9.89 23.41
CA LEU A 148 7.36 10.80 22.28
C LEU A 148 8.73 10.61 21.62
N GLU A 149 9.80 10.61 22.41
CA GLU A 149 11.16 10.39 21.92
C GLU A 149 11.31 9.00 21.27
N THR A 150 10.82 7.96 21.95
CA THR A 150 10.88 6.59 21.44
C THR A 150 10.14 6.43 20.12
N ALA A 151 8.94 7.01 20.01
CA ALA A 151 8.16 6.97 18.78
C ALA A 151 8.89 7.67 17.64
N GLU A 152 9.43 8.87 17.88
CA GLU A 152 10.11 9.65 16.85
C GLU A 152 11.38 8.95 16.34
N VAL A 153 12.23 8.49 17.26
CA VAL A 153 13.46 7.78 16.88
C VAL A 153 13.14 6.47 16.17
N SER A 154 12.11 5.74 16.62
CA SER A 154 11.69 4.50 15.96
C SER A 154 11.17 4.74 14.55
N ARG A 155 10.37 5.81 14.34
CA ARG A 155 9.89 6.19 13.00
C ARG A 155 11.04 6.53 12.05
N GLN A 156 12.01 7.32 12.51
CA GLN A 156 13.17 7.69 11.71
C GLN A 156 14.00 6.46 11.33
N LYS A 157 14.28 5.56 12.28
CA LYS A 157 15.04 4.34 12.02
C LYS A 157 14.31 3.40 11.06
N LEU A 158 13.00 3.21 11.24
CA LEU A 158 12.21 2.39 10.32
C LEU A 158 12.17 2.99 8.92
N ALA A 159 12.03 4.31 8.78
CA ALA A 159 12.07 4.97 7.48
C ALA A 159 13.42 4.78 6.79
N GLN A 160 14.53 4.85 7.53
CA GLN A 160 15.87 4.55 6.99
C GLN A 160 16.00 3.07 6.58
N LEU A 161 15.48 2.14 7.38
CA LEU A 161 15.51 0.71 7.07
C LEU A 161 14.72 0.38 5.80
N TYR A 162 13.49 0.89 5.68
CA TYR A 162 12.66 0.67 4.49
C TYR A 162 13.23 1.40 3.27
N GLY A 163 13.72 2.63 3.42
CA GLY A 163 14.44 3.34 2.37
C GLY A 163 15.63 2.55 1.85
N SER A 164 16.44 1.98 2.76
CA SER A 164 17.59 1.14 2.39
C SER A 164 17.19 -0.15 1.66
N ARG A 165 16.03 -0.73 1.98
CA ARG A 165 15.48 -1.90 1.27
C ARG A 165 15.05 -1.57 -0.16
N LEU A 166 14.49 -0.39 -0.39
CA LEU A 166 14.12 0.11 -1.72
C LEU A 166 15.36 0.58 -2.51
N GLY A 167 16.41 1.01 -1.83
CA GLY A 167 17.65 1.51 -2.43
C GLY A 167 17.66 3.03 -2.54
N SER A 168 17.85 3.58 -3.74
CA SER A 168 17.77 5.03 -3.98
C SER A 168 16.32 5.46 -4.10
N LEU A 169 15.97 6.57 -3.44
CA LEU A 169 14.62 7.13 -3.49
C LEU A 169 14.32 7.84 -4.83
N ASP A 170 15.35 8.07 -5.64
CA ASP A 170 15.24 8.59 -7.01
C ASP A 170 14.83 7.49 -8.01
N ARG A 171 14.75 6.22 -7.57
CA ARG A 171 14.29 5.14 -8.44
C ARG A 171 12.81 5.28 -8.75
N VAL A 172 12.46 4.90 -9.97
CA VAL A 172 11.09 4.90 -10.47
C VAL A 172 10.54 3.47 -10.37
N PRO A 173 9.60 3.18 -9.45
CA PRO A 173 8.95 1.88 -9.39
C PRO A 173 8.06 1.65 -10.61
N HIS A 174 8.06 0.42 -11.11
CA HIS A 174 7.16 -0.03 -12.16
C HIS A 174 6.22 -1.11 -11.63
N ARG A 175 4.97 -1.07 -12.05
CA ARG A 175 4.04 -2.17 -11.79
C ARG A 175 4.49 -3.45 -12.49
N ALA A 176 4.42 -4.57 -11.76
CA ALA A 176 4.83 -5.89 -12.22
C ALA A 176 3.66 -6.85 -12.47
N VAL A 177 2.46 -6.50 -12.01
CA VAL A 177 1.22 -7.30 -12.14
C VAL A 177 0.18 -6.60 -13.01
N ALA A 178 -0.61 -7.37 -13.76
CA ALA A 178 -1.70 -6.82 -14.56
C ALA A 178 -2.87 -6.36 -13.66
N ASP A 179 -3.67 -5.37 -14.11
CA ASP A 179 -4.79 -4.81 -13.33
C ASP A 179 -5.78 -5.89 -12.85
N ALA A 180 -6.04 -6.89 -13.70
CA ALA A 180 -6.95 -8.00 -13.40
C ALA A 180 -6.42 -8.93 -12.28
N GLU A 181 -5.10 -8.92 -12.04
CA GLU A 181 -4.42 -9.80 -11.08
C GLU A 181 -4.28 -9.16 -9.70
N VAL A 182 -4.31 -7.82 -9.63
CA VAL A 182 -4.16 -7.03 -8.38
C VAL A 182 -5.15 -7.49 -7.30
N ARG A 183 -6.40 -7.79 -7.68
CA ARG A 183 -7.44 -8.24 -6.73
C ARG A 183 -7.12 -9.54 -6.01
N TRP A 184 -6.20 -10.35 -6.54
CA TRP A 184 -5.83 -11.65 -5.98
C TRP A 184 -4.63 -11.58 -5.04
N LEU A 185 -3.97 -10.42 -4.94
CA LEU A 185 -2.80 -10.22 -4.09
C LEU A 185 -3.16 -9.93 -2.62
N GLY A 186 -4.44 -9.80 -2.30
CA GLY A 186 -4.89 -9.52 -0.93
C GLY A 186 -4.49 -8.14 -0.41
N LEU A 187 -4.26 -7.18 -1.33
CA LEU A 187 -3.90 -5.81 -1.00
C LEU A 187 -5.00 -5.13 -0.20
N ASP A 188 -4.62 -4.38 0.84
CA ASP A 188 -5.55 -3.53 1.55
C ASP A 188 -5.82 -2.21 0.78
N HIS A 189 -6.65 -1.34 1.35
CA HIS A 189 -7.01 -0.08 0.69
C HIS A 189 -5.82 0.87 0.51
N ARG A 190 -4.85 0.81 1.43
CA ARG A 190 -3.67 1.65 1.39
C ARG A 190 -2.65 1.10 0.41
N ASP A 191 -2.45 -0.20 0.37
CA ASP A 191 -1.63 -0.86 -0.64
C ASP A 191 -2.12 -0.51 -2.05
N GLY A 192 -3.44 -0.63 -2.27
CA GLY A 192 -4.07 -0.27 -3.53
C GLY A 192 -3.90 1.21 -3.87
N PHE A 193 -3.99 2.11 -2.89
CA PHE A 193 -3.76 3.53 -3.09
C PHE A 193 -2.31 3.83 -3.50
N VAL A 194 -1.31 3.31 -2.79
CA VAL A 194 0.11 3.51 -3.17
C VAL A 194 0.39 2.88 -4.53
N LEU A 195 -0.13 1.68 -4.80
CA LEU A 195 0.05 1.01 -6.09
C LEU A 195 -0.56 1.80 -7.25
N ALA A 196 -1.67 2.52 -7.03
CA ALA A 196 -2.28 3.38 -8.04
C ALA A 196 -1.38 4.58 -8.43
N GLN A 197 -0.50 5.03 -7.52
CA GLN A 197 0.47 6.08 -7.78
C GLN A 197 1.72 5.56 -8.52
N VAL A 198 1.91 4.23 -8.59
CA VAL A 198 3.02 3.61 -9.32
C VAL A 198 2.67 3.58 -10.81
N ASP A 199 2.96 4.66 -11.50
CA ASP A 199 2.73 4.84 -12.93
C ASP A 199 3.96 4.54 -13.80
N GLY A 200 5.12 4.32 -13.17
CA GLY A 200 6.38 4.11 -13.88
C GLY A 200 7.04 5.40 -14.37
N VAL A 201 6.60 6.56 -13.87
CA VAL A 201 7.18 7.88 -14.14
C VAL A 201 7.68 8.53 -12.85
N HIS A 202 6.87 8.51 -11.80
CA HIS A 202 7.23 9.13 -10.52
C HIS A 202 8.26 8.29 -9.76
N SER A 203 9.27 8.96 -9.21
CA SER A 203 10.24 8.38 -8.29
C SER A 203 9.60 8.02 -6.95
N VAL A 204 10.29 7.19 -6.15
CA VAL A 204 9.85 6.86 -4.78
C VAL A 204 9.68 8.13 -3.94
N GLU A 205 10.56 9.12 -4.08
CA GLU A 205 10.44 10.40 -3.35
C GLU A 205 9.19 11.19 -3.77
N GLU A 206 8.90 11.28 -5.06
CA GLU A 206 7.68 11.97 -5.55
C GLU A 206 6.40 11.24 -5.13
N ILE A 207 6.41 9.91 -5.12
CA ILE A 207 5.27 9.11 -4.62
C ILE A 207 5.03 9.40 -3.13
N ILE A 208 6.10 9.53 -2.33
CA ILE A 208 5.99 9.92 -0.93
C ILE A 208 5.32 11.29 -0.81
N ASP A 209 5.77 12.28 -1.58
CA ASP A 209 5.29 13.66 -1.50
C ASP A 209 3.82 13.81 -1.92
N VAL A 210 3.37 13.07 -2.94
CA VAL A 210 2.00 13.16 -3.48
C VAL A 210 1.01 12.30 -2.69
N SER A 211 1.47 11.29 -1.93
CA SER A 211 0.59 10.34 -1.23
C SER A 211 -0.31 10.95 -0.15
N GLY A 212 0.10 12.08 0.45
CA GLY A 212 -0.58 12.66 1.62
C GLY A 212 -0.49 11.81 2.90
N MET A 213 0.26 10.70 2.88
CA MET A 213 0.50 9.82 4.02
C MET A 213 1.83 10.13 4.71
N SER A 214 2.07 9.58 5.90
CA SER A 214 3.39 9.70 6.52
C SER A 214 4.45 9.02 5.63
N ARG A 215 5.65 9.60 5.57
CA ARG A 215 6.78 9.02 4.80
C ARG A 215 7.05 7.58 5.17
N LEU A 216 7.00 7.26 6.47
CA LEU A 216 7.20 5.90 6.96
C LEU A 216 6.13 4.94 6.41
N GLU A 217 4.88 5.39 6.41
CA GLU A 217 3.77 4.58 5.93
C GLU A 217 3.92 4.24 4.43
N VAL A 218 4.26 5.23 3.60
CA VAL A 218 4.49 5.00 2.16
C VAL A 218 5.66 4.04 1.94
N LEU A 219 6.78 4.26 2.60
CA LEU A 219 7.98 3.42 2.47
C LEU A 219 7.71 1.97 2.86
N LYS A 220 7.00 1.76 3.97
CA LYS A 220 6.57 0.44 4.41
C LYS A 220 5.71 -0.25 3.34
N THR A 221 4.68 0.44 2.85
CA THR A 221 3.78 -0.10 1.83
C THR A 221 4.50 -0.41 0.51
N LEU A 222 5.44 0.42 0.08
CA LEU A 222 6.26 0.14 -1.10
C LEU A 222 7.12 -1.11 -0.93
N VAL A 223 7.68 -1.34 0.26
CA VAL A 223 8.43 -2.57 0.56
C VAL A 223 7.51 -3.78 0.54
N GLU A 224 6.31 -3.70 1.13
CA GLU A 224 5.32 -4.79 1.12
C GLU A 224 4.88 -5.12 -0.32
N LEU A 225 4.63 -4.11 -1.15
CA LEU A 225 4.32 -4.28 -2.57
C LEU A 225 5.47 -4.92 -3.36
N LEU A 226 6.72 -4.58 -3.03
CA LEU A 226 7.90 -5.19 -3.64
C LEU A 226 8.04 -6.66 -3.23
N GLU A 227 7.79 -6.98 -1.96
CA GLU A 227 7.87 -8.35 -1.42
C GLU A 227 6.78 -9.27 -2.01
N VAL A 228 5.58 -8.76 -2.22
CA VAL A 228 4.47 -9.49 -2.88
C VAL A 228 4.66 -9.57 -4.41
N GLY A 229 5.59 -8.80 -4.97
CA GLY A 229 5.88 -8.77 -6.41
C GLY A 229 4.88 -7.94 -7.21
N ALA A 230 4.14 -7.03 -6.57
CA ALA A 230 3.23 -6.11 -7.25
C ALA A 230 4.00 -5.01 -8.01
N ILE A 231 5.20 -4.65 -7.52
CA ILE A 231 6.08 -3.64 -8.12
C ILE A 231 7.52 -4.15 -8.28
N ARG A 232 8.30 -3.45 -9.10
CA ARG A 232 9.74 -3.65 -9.31
C ARG A 232 10.47 -2.31 -9.38
N LEU A 233 11.75 -2.29 -9.03
CA LEU A 233 12.65 -1.11 -8.95
C LEU A 233 13.88 -1.24 -9.85
#